data_AF-A0A7G8EFC7-F1
#
_entry.id   AF-A0A7G8EFC7-F1
#
_cell.length_a   1.000
_cell.length_b   1.000
_cell.length_c   1.000
_cell.angle_alpha   90.00
_cell.angle_beta   90.00
_cell.angle_gamma   90.00
#
_symmetry.space_group_name_H-M   'P 1'
#
loop_
_entity.id
_entity.type
_entity.pdbx_description
1 polymer ?
#
loop_
_entity_poly.entity_id
_entity_poly.type
_entity_poly.pdbx_seq_one_letter_code
_entity_poly.pdbx_strand_id
1 'polypeptide(L)'
;MSLRFVKPLLTATALLIAAFSWPVHAQQKPSNAQLTKQFRDGFLKGCLQGKTPGVKNQSKYCTCMANSYQSRYDGRTLAAITQVAGSLGDKGPALVNLMVAPEAKTCTARN
;
A
#
# COMPACT_ATOMS: atom_id res chain seq x y z
N MET A 1 -6.85 64.42 -21.80
CA MET A 1 -7.11 65.62 -20.97
C MET A 1 -8.38 65.38 -20.18
N SER A 2 -8.35 65.68 -18.87
CA SER A 2 -9.44 65.70 -17.89
C SER A 2 -9.98 64.37 -17.31
N LEU A 3 -9.51 64.12 -16.08
CA LEU A 3 -9.97 63.19 -15.06
C LEU A 3 -11.45 63.41 -14.69
N ARG A 4 -12.16 62.32 -14.36
CA ARG A 4 -13.23 62.35 -13.37
C ARG A 4 -13.04 61.22 -12.36
N PHE A 5 -12.61 61.65 -11.17
CA PHE A 5 -12.66 60.95 -9.90
C PHE A 5 -14.11 60.58 -9.57
N VAL A 6 -14.40 59.29 -9.39
CA VAL A 6 -15.47 58.86 -8.48
C VAL A 6 -15.00 57.56 -7.81
N LYS A 7 -14.54 57.71 -6.56
CA LYS A 7 -14.35 56.61 -5.62
C LYS A 7 -15.61 56.59 -4.77
N PRO A 8 -16.32 55.45 -4.66
CA PRO A 8 -16.85 55.14 -3.35
C PRO A 8 -16.71 53.67 -2.98
N LEU A 9 -16.28 53.52 -1.72
CA LEU A 9 -16.66 52.49 -0.78
C LEU A 9 -16.35 51.03 -1.12
N LEU A 10 -15.21 50.62 -0.56
CA LEU A 10 -15.00 49.31 0.06
C LEU A 10 -16.24 48.87 0.85
N THR A 11 -17.07 48.01 0.26
CA THR A 11 -17.98 47.14 1.00
C THR A 11 -17.25 45.83 1.27
N ALA A 12 -16.65 45.75 2.46
CA ALA A 12 -16.14 44.53 3.03
C ALA A 12 -17.32 43.58 3.31
N THR A 13 -17.61 42.68 2.37
CA THR A 13 -18.52 41.56 2.62
C THR A 13 -17.82 40.59 3.54
N ALA A 14 -18.16 40.65 4.83
CA ALA A 14 -17.66 39.74 5.85
C ALA A 14 -17.98 38.28 5.45
N LEU A 15 -16.93 37.52 5.16
CA LEU A 15 -16.95 36.08 4.96
C LEU A 15 -17.45 35.38 6.24
N LEU A 16 -18.75 35.05 6.29
CA LEU A 16 -19.28 34.07 7.23
C LEU A 16 -19.01 32.68 6.66
N ILE A 17 -17.77 32.22 6.75
CA ILE A 17 -17.44 30.81 6.56
C ILE A 17 -17.92 30.12 7.84
N ALA A 18 -19.12 29.57 7.80
CA ALA A 18 -19.59 28.65 8.83
C ALA A 18 -18.55 27.52 8.92
N ALA A 19 -17.84 27.49 10.04
CA ALA A 19 -16.92 26.41 10.38
C ALA A 19 -17.76 25.14 10.58
N PHE A 20 -18.04 24.43 9.49
CA PHE A 20 -18.42 23.03 9.55
C PHE A 20 -17.21 22.29 10.09
N SER A 21 -17.18 22.10 11.41
CA SER A 21 -16.26 21.22 12.10
C SER A 21 -16.56 19.79 11.65
N TRP A 22 -16.09 19.40 10.47
CA TRP A 22 -16.11 18.01 10.07
C TRP A 22 -15.34 17.23 11.14
N PRO A 23 -15.93 16.16 11.70
CA PRO A 23 -15.20 15.31 12.60
C PRO A 23 -14.01 14.78 11.82
N VAL A 24 -12.81 15.23 12.19
CA VAL A 24 -11.58 14.59 11.79
C VAL A 24 -11.63 13.22 12.46
N HIS A 25 -12.19 12.25 11.76
CA HIS A 25 -11.97 10.86 12.08
C HIS A 25 -10.46 10.67 12.01
N ALA A 26 -9.81 10.68 13.17
CA ALA A 26 -8.40 10.34 13.28
C ALA A 26 -8.26 8.97 12.62
N GLN A 27 -7.71 8.93 11.41
CA GLN A 27 -7.38 7.69 10.73
C GLN A 27 -6.39 6.97 11.65
N GLN A 28 -6.92 6.02 12.43
CA GLN A 28 -6.10 5.14 13.25
C GLN A 28 -5.09 4.50 12.31
N LYS A 29 -3.81 4.81 12.50
CA LYS A 29 -2.75 4.18 11.73
C LYS A 29 -2.89 2.67 11.94
N PRO A 30 -2.94 1.87 10.86
CA PRO A 30 -3.09 0.44 10.99
C PRO A 30 -1.96 -0.13 11.86
N SER A 31 -2.33 -0.99 12.79
CA SER A 31 -1.38 -1.70 13.65
C SER A 31 -0.48 -2.61 12.82
N ASN A 32 0.65 -3.00 13.39
CA ASN A 32 1.59 -3.90 12.73
C ASN A 32 0.92 -5.21 12.27
N ALA A 33 0.08 -5.80 13.13
CA ALA A 33 -0.65 -7.02 12.82
C ALA A 33 -1.64 -6.84 11.66
N GLN A 34 -2.31 -5.69 11.57
CA GLN A 34 -3.22 -5.38 10.46
C GLN A 34 -2.46 -5.25 9.14
N LEU A 35 -1.33 -4.54 9.13
CA LEU A 35 -0.49 -4.40 7.94
C LEU A 35 0.07 -5.75 7.48
N THR A 36 0.57 -6.56 8.42
CA THR A 36 1.07 -7.91 8.15
C THR A 36 -0.01 -8.82 7.55
N LYS A 37 -1.25 -8.70 8.04
CA LYS A 37 -2.40 -9.44 7.49
C LYS A 37 -2.74 -8.97 6.07
N GLN A 38 -2.83 -7.65 5.85
CA GLN A 38 -3.11 -7.08 4.53
C GLN A 38 -2.07 -7.50 3.48
N PHE A 39 -0.78 -7.48 3.85
CA PHE A 39 0.28 -8.00 3.00
C PHE A 39 0.05 -9.47 2.64
N ARG A 40 -0.18 -10.32 3.64
CA ARG A 40 -0.35 -11.77 3.42
C ARG A 40 -1.56 -12.05 2.53
N ASP A 41 -2.68 -11.40 2.78
CA ASP A 41 -3.91 -11.61 2.00
C ASP A 41 -3.70 -11.18 0.54
N GLY A 42 -3.07 -10.02 0.31
CA GLY A 42 -2.72 -9.54 -1.03
C GLY A 42 -1.71 -10.43 -1.75
N PHE A 43 -0.66 -10.84 -1.05
CA PHE A 43 0.38 -11.74 -1.56
C PHE A 43 -0.21 -13.09 -1.95
N LEU A 44 -1.02 -13.70 -1.08
CA LEU A 44 -1.65 -15.00 -1.35
C LEU A 44 -2.60 -14.90 -2.54
N LYS A 45 -3.42 -13.85 -2.62
CA LYS A 45 -4.31 -13.62 -3.76
C LYS A 45 -3.53 -13.55 -5.07
N GLY A 46 -2.47 -12.74 -5.14
CA GLY A 46 -1.66 -12.63 -6.35
C GLY A 46 -0.89 -13.92 -6.69
N CYS A 47 -0.30 -14.56 -5.68
CA CYS A 47 0.48 -15.78 -5.86
C CYS A 47 -0.38 -16.98 -6.29
N LEU A 48 -1.63 -17.08 -5.82
CA LEU A 48 -2.57 -18.12 -6.22
C LEU A 48 -3.21 -17.88 -7.59
N GLN A 49 -3.31 -16.62 -8.02
CA GLN A 49 -3.75 -16.27 -9.38
C GLN A 49 -2.69 -16.63 -10.43
N GLY A 50 -1.41 -16.57 -10.05
CA GLY A 50 -0.30 -16.99 -10.90
C GLY A 50 0.00 -18.49 -10.82
N LYS A 51 0.85 -18.96 -11.75
CA LYS A 51 1.44 -20.29 -11.71
C LYS A 51 2.95 -20.18 -11.63
N THR A 52 3.56 -20.75 -10.60
CA THR A 52 5.01 -20.77 -10.46
C THR A 52 5.58 -21.99 -11.20
N PRO A 53 6.49 -21.81 -12.17
CA PRO A 53 7.12 -22.95 -12.85
C PRO A 53 7.84 -23.88 -11.86
N GLY A 54 7.67 -25.20 -12.03
CA GLY A 54 8.29 -26.20 -11.16
C GLY A 54 7.62 -26.41 -9.80
N VAL A 55 6.55 -25.68 -9.49
CA VAL A 55 5.78 -25.86 -8.25
C VAL A 55 4.58 -26.78 -8.50
N LYS A 56 4.53 -27.91 -7.77
CA LYS A 56 3.40 -28.87 -7.82
C LYS A 56 2.19 -28.40 -7.02
N ASN A 57 2.43 -27.81 -5.84
CA ASN A 57 1.40 -27.30 -4.96
C ASN A 57 1.54 -25.78 -4.77
N GLN A 58 0.80 -25.02 -5.58
CA GLN A 58 0.84 -23.55 -5.57
C GLN A 58 0.42 -22.98 -4.21
N SER A 59 -0.60 -23.56 -3.56
CA SER A 59 -1.09 -23.07 -2.27
C SER A 59 -0.05 -23.21 -1.16
N LYS A 60 0.61 -24.36 -1.09
CA LYS A 60 1.69 -24.60 -0.13
C LYS A 60 2.89 -23.69 -0.38
N TYR A 61 3.23 -23.46 -1.65
CA TYR A 61 4.29 -22.54 -2.05
C TYR A 61 3.99 -21.11 -1.61
N CYS A 62 2.82 -20.59 -1.96
CA CYS A 62 2.42 -19.23 -1.65
C CYS A 62 2.35 -19.01 -0.14
N THR A 63 1.86 -20.00 0.61
CA THR A 63 1.86 -19.96 2.08
C THR A 63 3.27 -19.92 2.64
N CYS A 64 4.17 -20.76 2.13
CA CYS A 64 5.57 -20.77 2.56
C CYS A 64 6.25 -19.41 2.31
N MET A 65 6.08 -18.85 1.11
CA MET A 65 6.62 -17.54 0.75
C MET A 65 6.06 -16.42 1.63
N ALA A 66 4.74 -16.40 1.86
CA ALA A 66 4.12 -15.43 2.76
C ALA A 66 4.69 -15.51 4.18
N ASN A 67 4.92 -16.72 4.70
CA ASN A 67 5.50 -16.92 6.02
C ASN A 67 6.96 -16.43 6.08
N SER A 68 7.74 -16.66 5.02
CA SER A 68 9.12 -16.14 4.90
C SER A 68 9.18 -14.62 4.94
N TYR A 69 8.19 -13.95 4.35
CA TYR A 69 8.04 -12.50 4.46
C TYR A 69 7.72 -12.05 5.89
N GLN A 70 6.75 -12.70 6.52
CA GLN A 70 6.33 -12.37 7.88
C GLN A 70 7.41 -12.66 8.93
N SER A 71 8.31 -13.62 8.68
CA SER A 71 9.43 -13.89 9.59
C SER A 71 10.57 -12.89 9.46
N ARG A 72 10.69 -12.22 8.30
CA ARG A 72 11.79 -11.30 7.99
C ARG A 72 11.44 -9.84 8.23
N TYR A 73 10.18 -9.47 8.03
CA TYR A 73 9.77 -8.08 7.96
C TYR A 73 8.55 -7.82 8.84
N ASP A 74 8.57 -6.69 9.53
CA ASP A 74 7.39 -6.19 10.22
C ASP A 74 6.33 -5.68 9.24
N GLY A 75 5.11 -5.47 9.72
CA GLY A 75 3.99 -4.99 8.93
C GLY A 75 4.24 -3.64 8.26
N ARG A 76 5.00 -2.71 8.87
CA ARG A 76 5.33 -1.43 8.22
C ARG A 76 6.22 -1.63 7.01
N THR A 77 7.22 -2.48 7.14
CA THR A 77 8.13 -2.85 6.05
C THR A 77 7.39 -3.60 4.95
N LEU A 78 6.52 -4.54 5.32
CA LEU A 78 5.65 -5.26 4.38
C LEU A 78 4.71 -4.31 3.61
N ALA A 79 4.18 -3.28 4.28
CA ALA A 79 3.37 -2.26 3.63
C ALA A 79 4.20 -1.44 2.61
N ALA A 80 5.42 -1.05 2.98
CA ALA A 80 6.33 -0.36 2.07
C ALA A 80 6.71 -1.22 0.85
N ILE A 81 7.00 -2.51 1.07
CA ILE A 81 7.26 -3.47 -0.02
C ILE A 81 6.06 -3.55 -0.96
N THR A 82 4.84 -3.62 -0.41
CA THR A 82 3.59 -3.65 -1.21
C THR A 82 3.44 -2.38 -2.04
N GLN A 83 3.74 -1.22 -1.46
CA GLN A 83 3.64 0.06 -2.16
C GLN A 83 4.66 0.16 -3.31
N VAL A 84 5.91 -0.25 -3.08
CA VAL A 84 6.95 -0.26 -4.12
C VAL A 84 6.64 -1.31 -5.19
N ALA A 85 6.20 -2.51 -4.81
CA ALA A 85 5.80 -3.52 -5.78
C ALA A 85 4.61 -3.03 -6.63
N GLY A 86 3.65 -2.35 -6.02
CA GLY A 86 2.51 -1.75 -6.71
C GLY A 86 2.92 -0.66 -7.70
N SER A 87 3.88 0.21 -7.36
CA SER A 87 4.36 1.26 -8.27
C SER A 87 5.17 0.71 -9.45
N LEU A 88 5.72 -0.50 -9.32
CA LEU A 88 6.43 -1.21 -10.38
C LEU A 88 5.49 -1.96 -11.35
N GLY A 89 4.18 -2.00 -11.08
CA GLY A 89 3.19 -2.67 -11.93
C GLY A 89 3.55 -4.14 -12.16
N ASP A 90 3.67 -4.54 -13.43
CA ASP A 90 3.99 -5.92 -13.83
C ASP A 90 5.36 -6.42 -13.32
N LYS A 91 6.26 -5.50 -12.97
CA LYS A 91 7.58 -5.84 -12.38
C LYS A 91 7.53 -6.01 -10.87
N GLY A 92 6.45 -5.63 -10.21
CA GLY A 92 6.25 -5.76 -8.76
C GLY A 92 6.48 -7.19 -8.24
N PRO A 93 5.88 -8.22 -8.85
CA PRO A 93 6.09 -9.61 -8.44
C PRO A 93 7.56 -10.07 -8.54
N ALA A 94 8.33 -9.55 -9.50
CA ALA A 94 9.75 -9.90 -9.64
C ALA A 94 10.57 -9.35 -8.47
N LEU A 95 10.31 -8.12 -8.01
CA LEU A 95 10.92 -7.55 -6.81
C LEU A 95 10.58 -8.40 -5.58
N VAL A 96 9.31 -8.73 -5.41
CA VAL A 96 8.85 -9.54 -4.27
C VAL A 96 9.46 -10.95 -4.33
N ASN A 97 9.64 -11.54 -5.50
CA ASN A 97 10.34 -12.82 -5.57
C ASN A 97 11.84 -12.70 -5.25
N LEU A 98 12.48 -11.58 -5.62
CA LEU A 98 13.90 -11.35 -5.36
C LEU A 98 14.22 -11.19 -3.87
N MET A 99 13.39 -10.46 -3.12
CA MET A 99 13.63 -10.17 -1.70
C MET A 99 13.64 -11.41 -0.79
N VAL A 100 13.02 -12.50 -1.23
CA VAL A 100 12.99 -13.79 -0.52
C VAL A 100 13.46 -14.95 -1.41
N ALA A 101 14.30 -14.65 -2.41
CA ALA A 101 14.81 -15.66 -3.35
C ALA A 101 15.49 -16.88 -2.68
N PRO A 102 16.27 -16.72 -1.59
CA PRO A 102 16.81 -17.88 -0.87
C PRO A 102 15.70 -18.77 -0.29
N GLU A 103 14.67 -18.17 0.27
CA GLU A 103 13.51 -18.87 0.84
C GLU A 103 12.66 -19.53 -0.24
N ALA A 104 12.56 -18.93 -1.42
CA ALA A 104 11.82 -19.50 -2.56
C ALA A 104 12.35 -20.89 -2.95
N LYS A 105 13.67 -21.12 -2.85
CA LYS A 105 14.27 -22.45 -3.09
C LYS A 105 13.79 -23.47 -2.05
N THR A 106 13.80 -23.07 -0.78
CA THR A 106 13.31 -23.91 0.33
C THR A 106 11.82 -24.18 0.23
N CYS A 107 11.02 -23.18 -0.15
CA CYS A 107 9.59 -23.34 -0.37
C CYS A 107 9.32 -24.29 -1.54
N THR A 108 10.07 -24.18 -2.65
CA THR A 108 9.94 -25.08 -3.80
C THR A 108 10.24 -26.53 -3.43
N ALA A 109 11.27 -26.78 -2.62
CA ALA A 109 11.61 -28.11 -2.13
C ALA A 109 10.56 -28.71 -1.17
N ARG A 110 9.73 -27.87 -0.55
CA ARG A 110 8.69 -28.27 0.42
C ARG A 110 7.29 -28.42 -0.21
N ASN A 111 7.14 -28.20 -1.52
CA ASN A 111 5.84 -28.15 -2.20
C ASN A 111 5.28 -29.51 -2.63
#